data_AF-A0A5D8ZXG6-F1
#
_entry.id   AF-A0A5D8ZXG6-F1
#
_cell.length_a   1.000
_cell.length_b   1.000
_cell.length_c   1.000
_cell.angle_alpha   90.00
_cell.angle_beta   90.00
_cell.angle_gamma   90.00
#
_symmetry.space_group_name_H-M   'P 1'
#
loop_
_entity.id
_entity.type
_entity.pdbx_description
1 polymer ?
#
loop_
_entity_poly.entity_id
_entity_poly.type
_entity_poly.pdbx_seq_one_letter_code
_entity_poly.pdbx_strand_id
1 'polypeptide(L)'
;MERTTHLITAKSIQELPCIDYLRNIPRQKRIKIIFGHSIGHLREDYGEELKKNLPHFQIGIHSMEPKIEINKLITKEEIIANQLFFVQCAKDYRKLGEELVNLFFEKKKIKLNKNFPFLAFNYLKGRRTQGGKVGKWKYFLHGYHCYFQNIITKQEIEVPFMFGMEFGDLDPYFFSLYIKSTPKYQPLPVTIYEDFADGKRILDVMLQLGLLEQINSNLETHSGLVIKERDKIEIKIYNPDEDYEKIKFKSKLSRFIQFFNF
;
A
#
# COMPACT_ATOMS: atom_id res chain seq x y z
N MET A 1 -8.54 1.93 -16.57
CA MET A 1 -9.67 2.74 -17.05
C MET A 1 -9.92 3.84 -16.03
N GLU A 2 -10.05 5.09 -16.45
CA GLU A 2 -10.32 6.21 -15.54
C GLU A 2 -11.81 6.29 -15.22
N ARG A 3 -12.17 6.89 -14.06
CA ARG A 3 -13.56 7.16 -13.72
C ARG A 3 -14.07 8.36 -14.50
N THR A 4 -15.34 8.32 -14.92
CA THR A 4 -16.04 9.52 -15.39
C THR A 4 -16.46 10.39 -14.21
N THR A 5 -16.27 11.71 -14.29
CA THR A 5 -16.68 12.64 -13.23
C THR A 5 -18.08 13.20 -13.51
N HIS A 6 -18.96 13.12 -12.53
CA HIS A 6 -20.27 13.76 -12.53
C HIS A 6 -20.28 14.90 -11.52
N LEU A 7 -20.51 16.12 -12.01
CA LEU A 7 -20.48 17.34 -11.22
C LEU A 7 -21.89 17.70 -10.77
N ILE A 8 -22.06 17.96 -9.47
CA ILE A 8 -23.28 18.49 -8.87
C ILE A 8 -22.92 19.83 -8.23
N THR A 9 -23.57 20.91 -8.64
CA THR A 9 -23.42 22.22 -8.01
C THR A 9 -24.66 22.49 -7.18
N ALA A 10 -24.54 22.45 -5.86
CA ALA A 10 -25.65 22.65 -4.94
C ALA A 10 -25.62 24.08 -4.39
N LYS A 11 -26.70 24.85 -4.61
CA LYS A 11 -26.89 26.21 -4.08
C LYS A 11 -27.82 26.25 -2.88
N SER A 12 -28.54 25.18 -2.64
CA SER A 12 -29.48 24.99 -1.52
C SER A 12 -29.39 23.57 -0.96
N ILE A 13 -29.92 23.36 0.25
CA ILE A 13 -29.91 22.05 0.92
C ILE A 13 -30.67 21.01 0.10
N GLN A 14 -31.76 21.42 -0.56
CA GLN A 14 -32.63 20.55 -1.37
C GLN A 14 -31.94 20.03 -2.64
N GLU A 15 -30.85 20.68 -3.07
CA GLU A 15 -30.04 20.25 -4.22
C GLU A 15 -28.94 19.25 -3.83
N LEU A 16 -28.72 19.00 -2.53
CA LEU A 16 -27.78 17.98 -2.09
C LEU A 16 -28.34 16.58 -2.42
N PRO A 17 -27.52 15.68 -2.99
CA PRO A 17 -27.98 14.35 -3.34
C PRO A 17 -28.37 13.56 -2.09
N CYS A 18 -29.48 12.83 -2.15
CA CYS A 18 -29.84 11.92 -1.07
C CYS A 18 -28.91 10.70 -1.05
N ILE A 19 -28.81 10.05 0.12
CA ILE A 19 -27.96 8.88 0.33
C ILE A 19 -28.33 7.73 -0.62
N ASP A 20 -29.63 7.50 -0.86
CA ASP A 20 -30.08 6.42 -1.73
C ASP A 20 -29.69 6.63 -3.19
N TYR A 21 -29.71 7.88 -3.67
CA TYR A 21 -29.15 8.21 -4.98
C TYR A 21 -27.67 7.81 -5.03
N LEU A 22 -26.87 8.26 -4.04
CA LEU A 22 -25.43 8.01 -3.99
C LEU A 22 -25.09 6.51 -3.92
N ARG A 23 -25.85 5.71 -3.16
CA ARG A 23 -25.67 4.24 -3.05
C ARG A 23 -25.75 3.54 -4.40
N ASN A 24 -26.64 4.01 -5.27
CA ASN A 24 -26.94 3.38 -6.56
C ASN A 24 -26.02 3.82 -7.70
N ILE A 25 -25.08 4.72 -7.42
CA ILE A 25 -24.14 5.20 -8.45
C ILE A 25 -23.18 4.07 -8.86
N PRO A 26 -22.95 3.86 -10.16
CA PRO A 26 -21.97 2.90 -10.66
C PRO A 26 -20.54 3.27 -10.22
N ARG A 27 -19.71 2.27 -9.96
CA ARG A 27 -18.33 2.47 -9.48
C ARG A 27 -17.42 3.19 -10.47
N GLN A 28 -17.77 3.16 -11.75
CA GLN A 28 -17.09 3.87 -12.83
C GLN A 28 -17.30 5.39 -12.76
N LYS A 29 -18.26 5.87 -11.94
CA LYS A 29 -18.55 7.30 -11.77
C LYS A 29 -17.96 7.82 -10.46
N ARG A 30 -17.29 8.96 -10.54
CA ARG A 30 -16.91 9.82 -9.41
C ARG A 30 -17.93 10.93 -9.30
N ILE A 31 -18.46 11.20 -8.12
CA ILE A 31 -19.32 12.37 -7.89
C ILE A 31 -18.50 13.46 -7.24
N LYS A 32 -18.63 14.68 -7.78
CA LYS A 32 -18.06 15.89 -7.21
C LYS A 32 -19.19 16.84 -6.89
N ILE A 33 -19.41 17.10 -5.61
CA ILE A 33 -20.39 18.07 -5.13
C ILE A 33 -19.65 19.38 -4.87
N ILE A 34 -20.07 20.47 -5.51
CA ILE A 34 -19.58 21.82 -5.25
C ILE A 34 -20.66 22.57 -4.48
N PHE A 35 -20.29 23.08 -3.31
CA PHE A 35 -21.18 23.83 -2.43
C PHE A 35 -21.15 25.31 -2.81
N GLY A 36 -22.33 25.87 -3.07
CA GLY A 36 -22.52 27.30 -3.21
C GLY A 36 -22.28 28.02 -1.89
N HIS A 37 -21.96 29.32 -1.97
CA HIS A 37 -21.63 30.16 -0.82
C HIS A 37 -22.68 30.09 0.32
N SER A 38 -23.97 30.04 -0.03
CA SER A 38 -25.10 29.95 0.91
C SER A 38 -25.08 28.70 1.79
N ILE A 39 -24.55 27.58 1.29
CA ILE A 39 -24.57 26.29 1.99
C ILE A 39 -23.17 25.73 2.27
N GLY A 40 -22.11 26.48 1.94
CA GLY A 40 -20.72 26.02 2.06
C GLY A 40 -20.33 25.62 3.48
N HIS A 41 -20.93 26.26 4.49
CA HIS A 41 -20.73 25.94 5.91
C HIS A 41 -21.21 24.53 6.29
N LEU A 42 -22.15 23.93 5.54
CA LEU A 42 -22.70 22.59 5.80
C LEU A 42 -21.84 21.46 5.23
N ARG A 43 -20.79 21.78 4.47
CA ARG A 43 -19.95 20.80 3.77
C ARG A 43 -19.38 19.75 4.71
N GLU A 44 -18.86 20.18 5.87
CA GLU A 44 -18.23 19.26 6.82
C GLU A 44 -19.26 18.30 7.41
N ASP A 45 -20.34 18.83 7.96
CA ASP A 45 -21.42 18.05 8.58
C ASP A 45 -22.05 17.04 7.61
N TYR A 46 -22.36 17.50 6.39
CA TYR A 46 -22.90 16.63 5.35
C TYR A 46 -21.87 15.57 4.92
N GLY A 47 -20.59 15.93 4.80
CA GLY A 47 -19.53 14.99 4.47
C GLY A 47 -19.34 13.90 5.52
N GLU A 48 -19.40 14.25 6.81
CA GLU A 48 -19.33 13.29 7.92
C GLU A 48 -20.58 12.39 7.97
N GLU A 49 -21.76 12.95 7.68
CA GLU A 49 -22.97 12.14 7.52
C GLU A 49 -22.82 11.11 6.38
N LEU A 50 -22.25 11.52 5.24
CA LEU A 50 -21.97 10.61 4.14
C LEU A 50 -20.99 9.49 4.55
N LYS A 51 -19.90 9.81 5.27
CA LYS A 51 -18.96 8.79 5.76
C LYS A 51 -19.64 7.75 6.64
N LYS A 52 -20.56 8.19 7.51
CA LYS A 52 -21.33 7.31 8.40
C LYS A 52 -22.28 6.40 7.63
N ASN A 53 -22.96 6.93 6.60
CA ASN A 53 -24.03 6.23 5.90
C ASN A 53 -23.59 5.45 4.64
N LEU A 54 -22.36 5.70 4.17
CA LEU A 54 -21.78 5.10 2.97
C LEU A 54 -20.41 4.45 3.28
N PRO A 55 -20.36 3.40 4.14
CA PRO A 55 -19.11 2.79 4.60
C PRO A 55 -18.29 2.07 3.51
N HIS A 56 -18.80 2.01 2.28
CA HIS A 56 -18.16 1.38 1.12
C HIS A 56 -17.84 2.40 0.02
N PHE A 57 -17.74 3.66 0.43
CA PHE A 57 -17.35 4.77 -0.41
C PHE A 57 -16.15 5.46 0.23
N GLN A 58 -15.27 6.01 -0.60
CA GLN A 58 -14.31 6.99 -0.16
C GLN A 58 -14.94 8.37 -0.30
N ILE A 59 -15.01 9.10 0.81
CA ILE A 59 -15.58 10.44 0.90
C ILE A 59 -14.44 11.42 1.21
N GLY A 60 -14.04 12.20 0.21
CA GLY A 60 -13.03 13.24 0.33
C GLY A 60 -13.69 14.59 0.58
N ILE A 61 -13.64 15.05 1.83
CA ILE A 61 -14.07 16.40 2.20
C ILE A 61 -12.86 17.33 2.02
N HIS A 62 -12.96 18.29 1.11
CA HIS A 62 -11.82 19.14 0.79
C HIS A 62 -11.75 20.33 1.76
N SER A 63 -10.60 20.58 2.37
CA SER A 63 -10.45 21.65 3.37
C SER A 63 -10.53 23.05 2.74
N MET A 64 -9.87 23.24 1.59
CA MET A 64 -9.75 24.56 0.94
C MET A 64 -10.88 24.87 -0.05
N GLU A 65 -11.17 23.96 -0.97
CA GLU A 65 -12.28 24.11 -1.92
C GLU A 65 -13.62 23.71 -1.29
N PRO A 66 -14.73 24.38 -1.63
CA PRO A 66 -16.07 24.03 -1.13
C PRO A 66 -16.61 22.79 -1.85
N LYS A 67 -15.89 21.66 -1.78
CA LYS A 67 -16.25 20.43 -2.49
C LYS A 67 -16.16 19.17 -1.64
N ILE A 68 -16.95 18.19 -2.05
CA ILE A 68 -16.83 16.80 -1.61
C ILE A 68 -16.67 15.91 -2.85
N GLU A 69 -15.75 14.96 -2.77
CA GLU A 69 -15.59 13.90 -3.76
C GLU A 69 -16.06 12.57 -3.19
N ILE A 70 -16.87 11.84 -3.96
CA ILE A 70 -17.50 10.59 -3.55
C ILE A 70 -17.17 9.52 -4.59
N ASN A 71 -16.49 8.47 -4.14
CA ASN A 71 -16.06 7.37 -4.98
C ASN A 71 -16.57 6.05 -4.39
N LYS A 72 -17.39 5.30 -5.13
CA LYS A 72 -17.76 3.94 -4.71
C LYS A 72 -16.54 3.02 -4.78
N LEU A 73 -16.30 2.23 -3.74
CA LEU A 73 -15.20 1.28 -3.69
C LEU A 73 -15.61 -0.07 -4.26
N ILE A 74 -14.62 -0.90 -4.60
CA ILE A 74 -14.81 -2.28 -5.04
C ILE A 74 -15.69 -3.06 -4.05
N THR A 75 -16.68 -3.82 -4.52
CA THR A 75 -17.60 -4.51 -3.60
C THR A 75 -17.02 -5.83 -3.09
N LYS A 76 -17.61 -6.36 -2.01
CA LYS A 76 -17.21 -7.67 -1.48
C LYS A 76 -17.49 -8.77 -2.50
N GLU A 77 -18.58 -8.67 -3.23
CA GLU A 77 -19.00 -9.60 -4.27
C GLU A 77 -18.04 -9.56 -5.45
N GLU A 78 -17.61 -8.37 -5.88
CA GLU A 78 -16.55 -8.21 -6.88
C GLU A 78 -15.24 -8.88 -6.42
N ILE A 79 -14.87 -8.75 -5.14
CA ILE A 79 -13.67 -9.38 -4.60
C ILE A 79 -13.81 -10.91 -4.56
N ILE A 80 -14.93 -11.42 -4.06
CA ILE A 80 -15.20 -12.87 -3.98
C ILE A 80 -15.19 -13.50 -5.37
N ALA A 81 -15.87 -12.88 -6.33
CA ALA A 81 -15.92 -13.35 -7.72
C ALA A 81 -14.52 -13.42 -8.37
N ASN A 82 -13.58 -12.58 -7.89
CA ASN A 82 -12.21 -12.50 -8.40
C ASN A 82 -11.16 -12.99 -7.40
N GLN A 83 -11.55 -13.75 -6.37
CA GLN A 83 -10.63 -14.09 -5.26
C GLN A 83 -9.40 -14.88 -5.74
N LEU A 84 -9.57 -15.79 -6.71
CA LEU A 84 -8.47 -16.59 -7.26
C LEU A 84 -7.43 -15.72 -7.95
N PHE A 85 -7.88 -14.66 -8.64
CA PHE A 85 -7.00 -13.67 -9.24
C PHE A 85 -6.17 -12.95 -8.17
N PHE A 86 -6.80 -12.43 -7.11
CA PHE A 86 -6.08 -11.74 -6.05
C PHE A 86 -5.13 -12.65 -5.25
N VAL A 87 -5.51 -13.91 -5.03
CA VAL A 87 -4.61 -14.92 -4.45
C VAL A 87 -3.38 -15.10 -5.33
N GLN A 88 -3.56 -15.24 -6.65
CA GLN A 88 -2.43 -15.38 -7.56
C GLN A 88 -1.54 -14.14 -7.56
N CYS A 89 -2.13 -12.94 -7.55
CA CYS A 89 -1.37 -11.69 -7.43
C CYS A 89 -0.52 -11.66 -6.16
N ALA A 90 -1.05 -12.07 -5.01
CA ALA A 90 -0.30 -12.12 -3.75
C ALA A 90 0.84 -13.15 -3.77
N LYS A 91 0.61 -14.34 -4.35
CA LYS A 91 1.66 -15.36 -4.54
C LYS A 91 2.79 -14.85 -5.43
N ASP A 92 2.44 -14.21 -6.54
CA ASP A 92 3.39 -13.66 -7.49
C ASP A 92 4.15 -12.44 -6.93
N TYR A 93 3.48 -11.61 -6.11
CA TYR A 93 4.09 -10.50 -5.41
C TYR A 93 5.19 -11.00 -4.47
N ARG A 94 4.88 -11.97 -3.60
CA ARG A 94 5.85 -12.58 -2.69
C ARG A 94 7.05 -13.15 -3.43
N LYS A 95 6.78 -13.96 -4.47
CA LYS A 95 7.84 -14.58 -5.28
C LYS A 95 8.75 -13.53 -5.92
N LEU A 96 8.18 -12.50 -6.53
CA LEU A 96 8.96 -11.44 -7.15
C LEU A 96 9.77 -10.64 -6.10
N GLY A 97 9.18 -10.36 -4.93
CA GLY A 97 9.86 -9.69 -3.83
C GLY A 97 11.12 -10.44 -3.40
N GLU A 98 11.00 -11.75 -3.20
CA GLU A 98 12.13 -12.62 -2.88
C GLU A 98 13.20 -12.64 -3.98
N GLU A 99 12.80 -12.79 -5.25
CA GLU A 99 13.73 -12.77 -6.39
C GLU A 99 14.50 -11.45 -6.48
N LEU A 100 13.84 -10.31 -6.28
CA LEU A 100 14.45 -8.99 -6.36
C LEU A 100 15.38 -8.69 -5.20
N VAL A 101 15.00 -9.09 -3.98
CA VAL A 101 15.87 -8.96 -2.80
C VAL A 101 17.13 -9.82 -2.99
N ASN A 102 16.99 -11.07 -3.42
CA ASN A 102 18.14 -11.94 -3.69
C ASN A 102 19.05 -11.36 -4.78
N LEU A 103 18.47 -10.90 -5.89
CA LEU A 103 19.20 -10.22 -6.96
C LEU A 103 19.95 -8.98 -6.45
N PHE A 104 19.31 -8.21 -5.58
CA PHE A 104 19.90 -7.02 -4.97
C PHE A 104 21.16 -7.37 -4.16
N PHE A 105 21.05 -8.31 -3.23
CA PHE A 105 22.19 -8.71 -2.38
C PHE A 105 23.31 -9.37 -3.19
N GLU A 106 22.98 -10.21 -4.18
CA GLU A 106 23.97 -10.83 -5.07
C GLU A 106 24.75 -9.76 -5.85
N LYS A 107 24.05 -8.86 -6.55
CA LYS A 107 24.72 -7.84 -7.40
C LYS A 107 25.47 -6.79 -6.60
N LYS A 108 25.00 -6.46 -5.39
CA LYS A 108 25.69 -5.52 -4.50
C LYS A 108 26.80 -6.17 -3.68
N LYS A 109 26.92 -7.49 -3.69
CA LYS A 109 27.87 -8.27 -2.88
C LYS A 109 27.76 -7.92 -1.40
N ILE A 110 26.53 -7.72 -0.92
CA ILE A 110 26.24 -7.40 0.48
C ILE A 110 25.85 -8.70 1.17
N LYS A 111 26.42 -8.94 2.36
CA LYS A 111 26.02 -10.07 3.19
C LYS A 111 24.64 -9.78 3.80
N LEU A 112 23.67 -10.62 3.49
CA LEU A 112 22.33 -10.56 4.07
C LEU A 112 22.32 -11.23 5.45
N ASN A 113 21.93 -10.49 6.49
CA ASN A 113 21.54 -11.09 7.75
C ASN A 113 20.13 -11.67 7.60
N LYS A 114 20.01 -13.01 7.57
CA LYS A 114 18.73 -13.69 7.37
C LYS A 114 17.73 -13.51 8.51
N ASN A 115 18.21 -13.27 9.74
CA ASN A 115 17.31 -13.01 10.87
C ASN A 115 16.75 -11.57 10.77
N PHE A 116 17.59 -10.63 10.33
CA PHE A 116 17.27 -9.20 10.29
C PHE A 116 17.71 -8.53 8.98
N PRO A 117 17.04 -8.83 7.85
CA PRO A 117 17.36 -8.22 6.55
C PRO A 117 17.36 -6.70 6.57
N PHE A 118 16.46 -6.11 7.36
CA PHE A 118 16.34 -4.67 7.51
C PHE A 118 17.64 -3.99 7.97
N LEU A 119 18.52 -4.66 8.73
CA LEU A 119 19.81 -4.08 9.16
C LEU A 119 20.71 -3.78 7.95
N ALA A 120 20.76 -4.71 7.00
CA ALA A 120 21.58 -4.56 5.80
C ALA A 120 21.03 -3.46 4.88
N PHE A 121 19.70 -3.37 4.74
CA PHE A 121 19.06 -2.28 4.00
C PHE A 121 19.21 -0.93 4.68
N ASN A 122 19.02 -0.87 6.01
CA ASN A 122 19.17 0.36 6.79
C ASN A 122 20.56 0.95 6.66
N TYR A 123 21.60 0.13 6.62
CA TYR A 123 22.97 0.60 6.40
C TYR A 123 23.14 1.39 5.09
N LEU A 124 22.35 1.07 4.06
CA LEU A 124 22.43 1.68 2.74
C LEU A 124 21.60 2.97 2.61
N LYS A 125 20.66 3.23 3.54
CA LYS A 125 19.82 4.45 3.53
C LYS A 125 20.65 5.69 3.80
N GLY A 126 20.28 6.81 3.15
CA GLY A 126 20.99 8.10 3.28
C GLY A 126 22.34 8.15 2.59
N ARG A 127 22.73 7.10 1.85
CA ARG A 127 23.99 7.02 1.10
C ARG A 127 23.73 7.13 -0.39
N ARG A 128 24.78 7.37 -1.17
CA ARG A 128 24.74 7.30 -2.65
C ARG A 128 24.19 5.96 -3.19
N THR A 129 24.22 4.91 -2.36
CA THR A 129 23.71 3.56 -2.67
C THR A 129 22.23 3.37 -2.40
N GLN A 130 21.53 4.36 -1.83
CA GLN A 130 20.10 4.29 -1.49
C GLN A 130 19.22 4.04 -2.72
N GLY A 131 19.62 4.56 -3.88
CA GLY A 131 18.96 4.30 -5.16
C GLY A 131 19.94 3.84 -6.22
N GLY A 132 19.45 3.12 -7.22
CA GLY A 132 20.28 2.68 -8.33
C GLY A 132 19.59 1.67 -9.23
N LYS A 133 20.40 0.78 -9.83
CA LYS A 133 19.93 -0.31 -10.68
C LYS A 133 20.52 -1.63 -10.22
N VAL A 134 19.72 -2.70 -10.35
CA VAL A 134 20.14 -4.10 -10.23
C VAL A 134 19.51 -4.87 -11.39
N GLY A 135 20.34 -5.38 -12.31
CA GLY A 135 19.85 -5.97 -13.56
C GLY A 135 18.94 -5.00 -14.34
N LYS A 136 17.72 -5.45 -14.67
CA LYS A 136 16.70 -4.67 -15.39
C LYS A 136 15.78 -3.85 -14.48
N TRP A 137 16.11 -3.72 -13.20
CA TRP A 137 15.28 -3.04 -12.21
C TRP A 137 16.00 -1.81 -11.67
N LYS A 138 15.31 -0.67 -11.65
CA LYS A 138 15.66 0.44 -10.76
C LYS A 138 15.23 0.07 -9.35
N TYR A 139 15.98 0.52 -8.35
CA TYR A 139 15.60 0.37 -6.95
C TYR A 139 15.75 1.69 -6.19
N PHE A 140 14.96 1.85 -5.13
CA PHE A 140 15.11 2.94 -4.18
C PHE A 140 14.70 2.50 -2.77
N LEU A 141 15.61 2.66 -1.81
CA LEU A 141 15.41 2.32 -0.41
C LEU A 141 14.81 3.51 0.35
N HIS A 142 13.70 3.31 1.04
CA HIS A 142 13.06 4.32 1.88
C HIS A 142 12.24 3.66 2.98
N GLY A 143 12.08 4.32 4.13
CA GLY A 143 11.39 3.72 5.28
C GLY A 143 11.90 2.31 5.61
N TYR A 144 10.98 1.35 5.67
CA TYR A 144 11.26 -0.09 5.80
C TYR A 144 11.05 -0.89 4.50
N HIS A 145 11.13 -0.21 3.36
CA HIS A 145 10.82 -0.78 2.05
C HIS A 145 11.91 -0.51 1.01
N CYS A 146 11.92 -1.37 -0.01
CA CYS A 146 12.67 -1.16 -1.24
C CYS A 146 11.71 -1.12 -2.42
N TYR A 147 11.55 0.06 -3.01
CA TYR A 147 10.86 0.24 -4.27
C TYR A 147 11.69 -0.39 -5.39
N PHE A 148 11.05 -1.12 -6.30
CA PHE A 148 11.62 -1.59 -7.54
C PHE A 148 10.72 -1.23 -8.72
N GLN A 149 11.34 -0.78 -9.82
CA GLN A 149 10.66 -0.56 -11.09
C GLN A 149 11.41 -1.20 -12.24
N ASN A 150 10.73 -2.05 -13.02
CA ASN A 150 11.32 -2.64 -14.21
C ASN A 150 11.54 -1.54 -15.26
N ILE A 151 12.75 -1.47 -15.81
CA ILE A 151 13.13 -0.41 -16.75
C ILE A 151 12.31 -0.49 -18.04
N ILE A 152 11.98 -1.70 -18.48
CA ILE A 152 11.29 -1.99 -19.74
C ILE A 152 9.78 -2.00 -19.54
N THR A 153 9.27 -2.87 -18.67
CA THR A 153 7.82 -3.10 -18.53
C THR A 153 7.13 -2.05 -17.68
N LYS A 154 7.88 -1.22 -16.95
CA LYS A 154 7.37 -0.28 -15.94
C LYS A 154 6.58 -0.93 -14.80
N GLN A 155 6.66 -2.26 -14.66
CA GLN A 155 6.12 -2.97 -13.51
C GLN A 155 6.77 -2.44 -12.23
N GLU A 156 5.96 -2.21 -11.21
CA GLU A 156 6.37 -1.65 -9.93
C GLU A 156 6.08 -2.63 -8.80
N ILE A 157 6.95 -2.69 -7.80
CA ILE A 157 6.75 -3.45 -6.57
C ILE A 157 7.49 -2.77 -5.43
N GLU A 158 6.88 -2.73 -4.25
CA GLU A 158 7.46 -2.13 -3.05
C GLU A 158 7.71 -3.21 -2.00
N VAL A 159 8.94 -3.69 -1.85
CA VAL A 159 9.21 -4.86 -1.01
C VAL A 159 9.52 -4.42 0.43
N PRO A 160 8.68 -4.73 1.43
CA PRO A 160 9.02 -4.51 2.83
C PRO A 160 10.12 -5.49 3.27
N PHE A 161 11.04 -5.04 4.13
CA PHE A 161 12.15 -5.87 4.59
C PHE A 161 12.23 -6.02 6.11
N MET A 162 11.13 -5.69 6.81
CA MET A 162 11.01 -5.78 8.27
C MET A 162 10.32 -7.06 8.77
N PHE A 163 10.07 -8.05 7.90
CA PHE A 163 9.36 -9.30 8.24
C PHE A 163 10.30 -10.51 8.15
N GLY A 164 11.56 -10.36 8.58
CA GLY A 164 12.58 -11.36 8.36
C GLY A 164 12.78 -11.60 6.86
N MET A 165 12.86 -12.87 6.46
CA MET A 165 12.94 -13.28 5.04
C MET A 165 11.56 -13.37 4.35
N GLU A 166 10.47 -12.94 5.01
CA GLU A 166 9.16 -12.83 4.37
C GLU A 166 9.06 -11.49 3.62
N PHE A 167 9.06 -11.56 2.29
CA PHE A 167 9.02 -10.40 1.40
C PHE A 167 7.65 -10.23 0.71
N GLY A 168 6.65 -10.97 1.18
CA GLY A 168 5.29 -10.98 0.65
C GLY A 168 4.27 -10.18 1.44
N ASP A 169 4.70 -9.30 2.36
CA ASP A 169 3.76 -8.41 3.07
C ASP A 169 3.07 -7.44 2.10
N LEU A 170 1.76 -7.31 2.26
CA LEU A 170 0.86 -6.64 1.33
C LEU A 170 0.36 -5.34 1.93
N ASP A 171 0.99 -4.23 1.54
CA ASP A 171 0.44 -2.89 1.78
C ASP A 171 -0.71 -2.59 0.77
N PRO A 172 -1.83 -2.00 1.22
CA PRO A 172 -2.96 -1.65 0.36
C PRO A 172 -2.60 -0.89 -0.92
N TYR A 173 -1.81 0.18 -0.80
CA TYR A 173 -1.48 1.06 -1.92
C TYR A 173 -0.50 0.37 -2.86
N PHE A 174 0.58 -0.19 -2.32
CA PHE A 174 1.62 -0.81 -3.14
C PHE A 174 1.16 -2.12 -3.80
N PHE A 175 0.28 -2.89 -3.16
CA PHE A 175 -0.30 -4.08 -3.78
C PHE A 175 -1.19 -3.71 -4.97
N SER A 176 -2.02 -2.68 -4.86
CA SER A 176 -2.80 -2.14 -5.98
C SER A 176 -1.92 -1.65 -7.13
N LEU A 177 -0.84 -0.92 -6.82
CA LEU A 177 0.13 -0.47 -7.82
C LEU A 177 0.81 -1.64 -8.53
N TYR A 178 1.21 -2.68 -7.80
CA TYR A 178 1.78 -3.88 -8.39
C TYR A 178 0.81 -4.56 -9.36
N ILE A 179 -0.45 -4.77 -8.93
CA ILE A 179 -1.47 -5.40 -9.77
C ILE A 179 -1.68 -4.58 -11.07
N LYS A 180 -1.84 -3.26 -10.93
CA LYS A 180 -2.09 -2.36 -12.08
C LYS A 180 -0.90 -2.26 -13.03
N SER A 181 0.33 -2.25 -12.50
CA SER A 181 1.54 -2.09 -13.31
C SER A 181 2.06 -3.40 -13.91
N THR A 182 1.54 -4.55 -13.52
CA THR A 182 1.99 -5.86 -14.01
C THR A 182 1.32 -6.21 -15.36
N PRO A 183 2.09 -6.31 -16.46
CA PRO A 183 1.49 -6.48 -17.80
C PRO A 183 0.67 -7.75 -17.98
N LYS A 184 1.07 -8.86 -17.36
CA LYS A 184 0.39 -10.16 -17.50
C LYS A 184 -1.02 -10.20 -16.90
N TYR A 185 -1.39 -9.22 -16.07
CA TYR A 185 -2.74 -9.14 -15.50
C TYR A 185 -3.69 -8.30 -16.35
N GLN A 186 -3.23 -7.73 -17.46
CA GLN A 186 -4.05 -6.85 -18.29
C GLN A 186 -4.78 -7.63 -19.40
N PRO A 187 -6.07 -7.35 -19.65
CA PRO A 187 -6.93 -6.44 -18.88
C PRO A 187 -7.31 -7.03 -17.51
N LEU A 188 -7.41 -6.16 -16.48
CA LEU A 188 -7.83 -6.59 -15.15
C LEU A 188 -9.26 -7.16 -15.19
N PRO A 189 -9.55 -8.29 -14.51
CA PRO A 189 -10.90 -8.85 -14.47
C PRO A 189 -11.87 -8.00 -13.64
N VAL A 190 -11.32 -7.16 -12.76
CA VAL A 190 -12.03 -6.12 -12.02
C VAL A 190 -11.14 -4.88 -11.92
N THR A 191 -11.71 -3.70 -12.16
CA THR A 191 -10.92 -2.46 -12.12
C THR A 191 -10.62 -2.06 -10.68
N ILE A 192 -9.40 -1.59 -10.41
CA ILE A 192 -8.99 -0.92 -9.15
C ILE A 192 -8.89 0.57 -9.48
N TYR A 193 -9.68 1.41 -8.82
CA TYR A 193 -9.72 2.84 -9.08
C TYR A 193 -8.98 3.64 -8.02
N GLU A 194 -9.18 3.31 -6.74
CA GLU A 194 -8.57 4.01 -5.60
C GLU A 194 -7.48 3.13 -4.99
N ASP A 195 -6.21 3.40 -5.31
CA ASP A 195 -5.11 2.48 -5.02
C ASP A 195 -5.05 2.04 -3.55
N PHE A 196 -5.18 2.97 -2.61
CA PHE A 196 -5.23 2.62 -1.19
C PHE A 196 -6.59 2.06 -0.76
N ALA A 197 -7.70 2.74 -1.08
CA ALA A 197 -9.00 2.38 -0.51
C ALA A 197 -9.59 1.09 -1.09
N ASP A 198 -9.47 0.86 -2.40
CA ASP A 198 -9.83 -0.42 -3.02
C ASP A 198 -8.86 -1.52 -2.58
N GLY A 199 -7.55 -1.22 -2.55
CA GLY A 199 -6.51 -2.15 -2.07
C GLY A 199 -6.78 -2.63 -0.65
N LYS A 200 -7.10 -1.72 0.27
CA LYS A 200 -7.41 -2.04 1.66
C LYS A 200 -8.62 -2.96 1.73
N ARG A 201 -9.66 -2.66 0.97
CA ARG A 201 -10.89 -3.47 0.95
C ARG A 201 -10.66 -4.85 0.37
N ILE A 202 -9.82 -4.98 -0.65
CA ILE A 202 -9.36 -6.28 -1.18
C ILE A 202 -8.70 -7.09 -0.07
N LEU A 203 -7.70 -6.52 0.62
CA LEU A 203 -6.97 -7.20 1.68
C LEU A 203 -7.86 -7.57 2.87
N ASP A 204 -8.72 -6.65 3.33
CA ASP A 204 -9.66 -6.90 4.42
C ASP A 204 -10.60 -8.09 4.09
N VAL A 205 -11.17 -8.13 2.89
CA VAL A 205 -12.06 -9.22 2.47
C VAL A 205 -11.29 -10.53 2.31
N MET A 206 -10.10 -10.52 1.71
CA MET A 206 -9.28 -11.73 1.60
C MET A 206 -8.86 -12.28 2.97
N LEU A 207 -8.58 -11.41 3.94
CA LEU A 207 -8.32 -11.79 5.33
C LEU A 207 -9.56 -12.41 5.98
N GLN A 208 -10.74 -11.81 5.82
CA GLN A 208 -12.01 -12.37 6.32
C GLN A 208 -12.34 -13.75 5.72
N LEU A 209 -11.97 -13.98 4.46
CA LEU A 209 -12.11 -15.28 3.79
C LEU A 209 -11.05 -16.31 4.23
N GLY A 210 -10.10 -15.91 5.09
CA GLY A 210 -9.01 -16.78 5.55
C GLY A 210 -7.98 -17.08 4.46
N LEU A 211 -7.90 -16.26 3.41
CA LEU A 211 -6.93 -16.38 2.32
C LEU A 211 -5.60 -15.69 2.67
N LEU A 212 -5.66 -14.66 3.51
CA LEU A 212 -4.48 -14.00 4.10
C LEU A 212 -4.36 -14.37 5.58
N GLU A 213 -3.18 -14.14 6.15
CA GLU A 213 -2.96 -14.15 7.59
C GLU A 213 -2.10 -12.96 8.01
N GLN A 214 -2.27 -12.54 9.26
CA GLN A 214 -1.44 -11.49 9.87
C GLN A 214 -0.14 -12.10 10.40
N ILE A 215 0.97 -11.38 10.25
CA ILE A 215 2.28 -11.76 10.78
C ILE A 215 2.88 -10.62 11.59
N ASN A 216 3.69 -10.97 12.59
CA ASN A 216 4.50 -10.00 13.31
C ASN A 216 5.70 -9.58 12.46
N SER A 217 6.15 -8.36 12.62
CA SER A 217 7.42 -7.91 12.05
C SER A 217 8.59 -8.21 13.00
N ASN A 218 9.81 -7.90 12.56
CA ASN A 218 10.99 -7.88 13.43
C ASN A 218 10.89 -6.79 14.53
N LEU A 219 9.96 -5.83 14.42
CA LEU A 219 9.68 -4.80 15.42
C LEU A 219 8.34 -5.08 16.12
N GLU A 220 8.33 -5.06 17.46
CA GLU A 220 7.19 -5.51 18.29
C GLU A 220 5.85 -4.83 17.98
N THR A 221 5.87 -3.58 17.54
CA THR A 221 4.65 -2.77 17.33
C THR A 221 4.10 -2.82 15.91
N HIS A 222 4.70 -3.62 15.02
CA HIS A 222 4.34 -3.64 13.61
C HIS A 222 3.93 -5.05 13.16
N SER A 223 2.90 -5.10 12.32
CA SER A 223 2.36 -6.33 11.74
C SER A 223 2.12 -6.15 10.24
N GLY A 224 2.13 -7.25 9.51
CA GLY A 224 1.88 -7.31 8.07
C GLY A 224 0.79 -8.29 7.71
N LEU A 225 0.37 -8.28 6.44
CA LEU A 225 -0.58 -9.22 5.87
C LEU A 225 0.08 -10.00 4.74
N VAL A 226 -0.01 -11.33 4.78
CA VAL A 226 0.63 -12.21 3.80
C VAL A 226 -0.34 -13.27 3.32
N ILE A 227 -0.07 -13.83 2.13
CA ILE A 227 -0.83 -14.98 1.63
C ILE A 227 -0.70 -16.17 2.59
N LYS A 228 -1.82 -16.76 3.00
CA LYS A 228 -1.83 -17.84 3.99
C LYS A 228 -1.17 -19.12 3.45
N GLU A 229 -1.47 -19.45 2.19
CA GLU A 229 -0.91 -20.60 1.50
C GLU A 229 0.50 -20.27 0.99
N ARG A 230 1.50 -20.45 1.86
CA ARG A 230 2.93 -20.28 1.56
C ARG A 230 3.78 -21.11 2.51
N ASP A 231 5.06 -21.25 2.18
CA ASP A 231 6.07 -21.72 3.12
C ASP A 231 6.28 -20.67 4.21
N LYS A 232 5.97 -21.06 5.46
CA LYS A 232 6.04 -20.14 6.60
C LYS A 232 7.49 -19.94 7.02
N ILE A 233 7.82 -18.68 7.30
CA ILE A 233 9.14 -18.26 7.75
C ILE A 233 9.01 -17.81 9.19
N GLU A 234 9.92 -18.26 10.05
CA GLU A 234 10.02 -17.77 11.42
C GLU A 234 10.55 -16.32 11.42
N ILE A 235 9.82 -15.41 12.07
CA ILE A 235 10.19 -14.00 12.18
C ILE A 235 10.64 -13.75 13.61
N LYS A 236 11.92 -13.43 13.77
CA LYS A 236 12.51 -13.10 15.08
C LYS A 236 12.26 -11.64 15.40
N ILE A 237 11.83 -11.36 16.63
CA ILE A 237 11.78 -10.00 17.15
C ILE A 237 13.22 -9.54 17.35
N TYR A 238 13.54 -8.36 16.85
CA TYR A 238 14.84 -7.75 16.96
C TYR A 238 15.04 -7.16 18.35
N ASN A 239 16.11 -7.59 19.01
CA ASN A 239 16.57 -7.03 20.27
C ASN A 239 17.81 -6.15 20.02
N PRO A 240 17.70 -4.81 20.13
CA PRO A 240 18.82 -3.90 19.88
C PRO A 240 20.06 -4.16 20.74
N ASP A 241 19.90 -4.72 21.95
CA ASP A 241 21.01 -4.96 22.88
C ASP A 241 21.82 -6.21 22.52
N GLU A 242 21.18 -7.19 21.87
CA GLU A 242 21.75 -8.49 21.55
C GLU A 242 22.10 -8.64 20.06
N ASP A 243 21.22 -8.14 19.19
CA ASP A 243 21.28 -8.39 17.74
C ASP A 243 22.03 -7.29 16.97
N TYR A 244 22.24 -6.12 17.58
CA TYR A 244 23.04 -5.08 16.95
C TYR A 244 24.52 -5.44 17.02
N GLU A 245 25.14 -5.69 15.86
CA GLU A 245 26.60 -5.78 15.80
C GLU A 245 27.20 -4.45 16.25
N LYS A 246 27.75 -4.41 17.47
CA LYS A 246 28.53 -3.26 17.98
C LYS A 246 29.64 -2.99 16.98
N ILE A 247 29.46 -1.95 16.15
CA ILE A 247 30.52 -1.41 15.31
C ILE A 247 31.70 -1.13 16.25
N LYS A 248 32.79 -1.89 16.12
CA LYS A 248 34.05 -1.58 16.81
C LYS A 248 34.44 -0.16 16.39
N PHE A 249 34.35 0.75 17.36
CA PHE A 249 34.25 2.19 17.16
C PHE A 249 35.27 2.83 16.20
N LYS A 250 34.79 3.77 15.38
CA LYS A 250 35.45 5.09 15.25
C LYS A 250 34.46 6.19 15.69
N SER A 251 34.81 6.84 16.81
CA SER A 251 34.24 8.08 17.38
C SER A 251 32.81 8.08 17.97
N LYS A 252 32.72 8.53 19.24
CA LYS A 252 31.51 8.71 20.09
C LYS A 252 30.42 9.62 19.48
N LEU A 253 30.74 10.45 18.49
CA LEU A 253 29.77 11.36 17.85
C LEU A 253 28.75 10.64 16.94
N SER A 254 29.07 9.44 16.43
CA SER A 254 28.23 8.74 15.44
C SER A 254 26.98 8.06 16.02
N ARG A 255 26.96 7.78 17.33
CA ARG A 255 25.83 7.11 18.01
C ARG A 255 24.55 7.95 18.03
N PHE A 256 24.66 9.27 18.09
CA PHE A 256 23.49 10.14 18.22
C PHE A 256 22.80 10.44 16.89
N ILE A 257 23.55 10.47 15.78
CA ILE A 257 23.01 10.93 14.48
C ILE A 257 22.13 9.86 13.80
N GLN A 258 22.30 8.58 14.11
CA GLN A 258 21.48 7.50 13.52
C GLN A 258 20.10 7.32 14.19
N PHE A 259 19.89 7.85 15.40
CA PHE A 259 18.62 7.71 16.13
C PHE A 259 17.59 8.81 15.82
N PHE A 260 18.01 9.93 15.24
CA PHE A 260 17.10 11.06 14.96
C PHE A 260 16.52 11.09 13.54
N ASN A 261 16.72 10.03 12.75
CA ASN A 261 16.12 9.86 11.42
C ASN A 261 15.08 8.71 11.38
N PHE A 262 14.49 8.37 12.53
CA PHE A 262 13.34 7.47 12.65
C PHE A 262 12.05 8.29 12.67
#